data_AF-A0AAU2J496-F1
#
_entry.id   AF-A0AAU2J496-F1
#
_cell.length_a   1.000
_cell.length_b   1.000
_cell.length_c   1.000
_cell.angle_alpha   90.00
_cell.angle_beta   90.00
_cell.angle_gamma   90.00
#
_symmetry.space_group_name_H-M   'P 1'
#
loop_
_entity.id
_entity.type
_entity.pdbx_description
1 polymer ?
#
loop_
_entity_poly.entity_id
_entity_poly.type
_entity_poly.pdbx_seq_one_letter_code
_entity_poly.pdbx_strand_id
1 'polypeptide(L)'
;MNEDLLFNAAPGGPPRYSHLSQKPVEYLTVADRHGDVIGYAWANDEDDAAGWVVRKAGGDEAFNKGARWARKLHDAKARGVAPTAALAEMIQESDPTKSSHIVPGSLTEAANADVVRRLANQE
;
A
#
# COMPACT_ATOMS: atom_id res chain seq x y z
N MET A 1 -5.56 27.64 -4.74
CA MET A 1 -5.62 27.74 -3.27
C MET A 1 -6.27 26.46 -2.80
N ASN A 2 -5.44 25.55 -2.27
CA ASN A 2 -5.47 25.12 -0.87
C ASN A 2 -6.31 23.83 -0.74
N GLU A 3 -5.87 22.72 -0.18
CA GLU A 3 -4.76 22.43 0.72
C GLU A 3 -4.17 21.06 0.35
N ASP A 4 -2.85 20.98 0.20
CA ASP A 4 -2.12 19.74 0.48
C ASP A 4 -2.49 19.35 1.91
N LEU A 5 -3.39 18.37 2.04
CA LEU A 5 -3.72 17.69 3.29
C LEU A 5 -2.48 16.92 3.76
N LEU A 6 -1.46 17.66 4.19
CA LEU A 6 -0.47 17.20 5.13
C LEU A 6 -1.27 16.83 6.38
N PHE A 7 -1.67 15.56 6.46
CA PHE A 7 -2.13 14.95 7.69
C PHE A 7 -0.98 15.07 8.69
N ASN A 8 -0.95 16.19 9.41
CA ASN A 8 -0.11 16.39 10.55
C ASN A 8 -0.68 15.45 11.61
N ALA A 9 -0.16 14.23 11.68
CA ALA A 9 -0.55 13.27 12.70
C ALA A 9 -0.36 13.96 14.06
N ALA A 10 -1.46 14.09 14.82
CA ALA A 10 -1.37 14.61 16.17
C ALA A 10 -0.29 13.82 16.93
N PRO A 11 0.62 14.48 17.68
CA PRO A 11 1.64 13.78 18.44
C PRO A 11 0.95 12.82 19.42
N GLY A 12 1.24 11.51 19.29
CA GLY A 12 0.67 10.45 20.13
C GLY A 12 -0.14 9.36 19.41
N GLY A 13 -0.35 9.46 18.09
CA GLY A 13 -0.92 8.37 17.30
C GLY A 13 0.02 7.15 17.21
N PRO A 14 -0.50 5.93 16.96
CA PRO A 14 0.34 4.77 16.70
C PRO A 14 1.28 5.06 15.51
N PRO A 15 2.54 4.57 15.54
CA PRO A 15 3.53 4.91 14.54
C PRO A 15 3.07 4.44 13.15
N ARG A 16 3.26 5.31 12.15
CA ARG A 16 2.94 5.04 10.75
C ARG A 16 4.14 5.41 9.88
N TYR A 17 4.29 4.71 8.76
CA TYR A 17 5.21 5.14 7.72
C TYR A 17 4.75 6.48 7.16
N SER A 18 5.68 7.23 6.56
CA SER A 18 5.31 8.36 5.72
C SER A 18 4.38 7.90 4.60
N HIS A 19 3.31 8.65 4.35
CA HIS A 19 2.42 8.39 3.21
C HIS A 19 2.91 9.08 1.93
N LEU A 20 4.01 9.82 1.98
CA LEU A 20 4.56 10.57 0.84
C LEU A 20 5.97 10.09 0.55
N SER A 21 6.27 9.91 -0.74
CA SER A 21 7.64 9.79 -1.23
C SER A 21 7.68 10.33 -2.66
N GLN A 22 8.66 11.18 -2.95
CA GLN A 22 8.97 11.67 -4.30
C GLN A 22 10.13 10.89 -4.94
N LYS A 23 10.69 9.92 -4.23
CA LYS A 23 11.72 9.00 -4.69
C LYS A 23 11.09 7.76 -5.31
N PRO A 24 11.85 6.95 -6.07
CA PRO A 24 11.38 5.66 -6.56
C PRO A 24 10.82 4.78 -5.44
N VAL A 25 9.67 4.16 -5.68
CA VAL A 25 8.99 3.27 -4.74
C VAL A 25 8.87 1.88 -5.36
N GLU A 26 9.00 0.85 -4.54
CA GLU A 26 8.57 -0.50 -4.90
C GLU A 26 7.07 -0.62 -4.64
N TYR A 27 6.36 -1.35 -5.49
CA TYR A 27 4.94 -1.63 -5.27
C TYR A 27 4.54 -3.05 -5.69
N LEU A 28 3.47 -3.52 -5.05
CA LEU A 28 2.82 -4.81 -5.27
C LEU A 28 1.39 -4.59 -5.74
N THR A 29 0.92 -5.48 -6.61
CA THR A 29 -0.48 -5.52 -7.02
C THR A 29 -1.26 -6.46 -6.13
N VAL A 30 -2.43 -6.02 -5.67
CA VAL A 30 -3.35 -6.83 -4.88
C VAL A 30 -4.61 -7.09 -5.69
N ALA A 31 -4.96 -8.36 -5.82
CA ALA A 31 -6.19 -8.81 -6.45
C ALA A 31 -7.14 -9.43 -5.43
N ASP A 32 -8.41 -9.54 -5.81
CA ASP A 32 -9.36 -10.38 -5.09
C ASP A 32 -9.31 -11.84 -5.57
N ARG A 33 -10.17 -12.70 -5.01
CA ARG A 33 -10.24 -14.13 -5.39
C ARG A 33 -10.62 -14.39 -6.86
N HIS A 34 -11.19 -13.42 -7.55
CA HIS A 34 -11.59 -13.51 -8.96
C HIS A 34 -10.47 -13.05 -9.90
N GLY A 35 -9.38 -12.50 -9.35
CA GLY A 35 -8.25 -11.98 -10.11
C GLY A 35 -8.39 -10.49 -10.44
N ASP A 36 -9.45 -9.83 -9.99
CA ASP A 36 -9.66 -8.41 -10.22
C ASP A 36 -8.76 -7.58 -9.31
N VAL A 37 -8.03 -6.62 -9.89
CA VAL A 37 -7.14 -5.74 -9.13
C VAL A 37 -7.95 -4.81 -8.25
N ILE A 38 -7.72 -4.89 -6.94
CA ILE A 38 -8.41 -4.07 -5.93
C ILE A 38 -7.54 -2.95 -5.36
N GLY A 39 -6.24 -2.94 -5.65
CA GLY A 39 -5.33 -1.87 -5.23
C GLY A 39 -3.86 -2.27 -5.23
N TYR A 40 -3.06 -1.40 -4.64
CA TYR A 40 -1.60 -1.49 -4.63
C TYR A 40 -1.04 -1.18 -3.25
N ALA A 41 -0.06 -1.96 -2.80
CA ALA A 41 0.78 -1.64 -1.64
C ALA A 41 2.14 -1.15 -2.16
N TRP A 42 2.71 -0.11 -1.57
CA TRP A 42 3.99 0.45 -2.01
C TRP A 42 4.88 0.84 -0.82
N ALA A 43 6.19 0.92 -1.05
CA ALA A 43 7.21 1.22 -0.04
C ALA A 43 8.44 1.93 -0.62
N ASN A 44 9.11 2.72 0.22
CA ASN A 44 10.45 3.26 0.00
C ASN A 44 11.16 3.37 1.36
N ASP A 45 12.32 2.74 1.50
CA ASP A 45 13.07 2.73 2.77
C ASP A 45 13.75 4.06 3.07
N GLU A 46 14.17 4.81 2.05
CA GLU A 46 14.91 6.06 2.23
C GLU A 46 14.09 7.16 2.91
N ASP A 47 12.80 7.23 2.58
CA ASP A 47 11.84 8.19 3.15
C ASP A 47 11.04 7.56 4.31
N ASP A 48 11.35 6.31 4.71
CA ASP A 48 10.58 5.54 5.68
C ASP A 48 9.07 5.57 5.35
N ALA A 49 8.76 5.35 4.06
CA ALA A 49 7.46 5.61 3.47
C ALA A 49 6.82 4.32 2.96
N ALA A 50 5.52 4.14 3.21
CA ALA A 50 4.74 3.04 2.68
C ALA A 50 3.25 3.37 2.69
N GLY A 51 2.50 2.72 1.82
CA GLY A 51 1.06 2.95 1.77
C GLY A 51 0.28 1.87 1.05
N TRP A 52 -1.03 1.85 1.35
CA TRP A 52 -2.04 1.10 0.63
C TRP A 52 -2.91 2.07 -0.17
N VAL A 53 -3.13 1.78 -1.45
CA VAL A 53 -3.99 2.58 -2.32
C VAL A 53 -5.06 1.67 -2.94
N VAL A 54 -6.32 1.93 -2.63
CA VAL A 54 -7.47 1.20 -3.20
C VAL A 54 -7.65 1.61 -4.65
N ARG A 55 -7.88 0.64 -5.54
CA ARG A 55 -8.25 0.89 -6.92
C ARG A 55 -9.72 1.35 -6.99
N LYS A 56 -9.98 2.53 -7.55
CA LYS A 56 -11.34 3.11 -7.58
C LYS A 56 -12.36 2.25 -8.32
N ALA A 57 -11.95 1.60 -9.40
CA ALA A 57 -12.82 0.73 -10.21
C ALA A 57 -13.45 -0.43 -9.41
N GLY A 58 -12.84 -0.83 -8.27
CA GLY A 58 -13.35 -1.91 -7.43
C GLY A 58 -14.36 -1.49 -6.34
N GLY A 59 -14.65 -0.19 -6.19
CA GLY A 59 -15.68 0.33 -5.27
C GLY A 59 -15.52 -0.08 -3.80
N ASP A 60 -16.64 -0.13 -3.07
CA ASP A 60 -16.68 -0.46 -1.63
C ASP A 60 -16.14 -1.86 -1.32
N GLU A 61 -16.28 -2.80 -2.26
CA GLU A 61 -15.80 -4.16 -2.10
C GLU A 61 -14.27 -4.21 -2.07
N ALA A 62 -13.60 -3.47 -2.95
CA ALA A 62 -12.15 -3.31 -2.94
C ALA A 62 -11.65 -2.63 -1.66
N PHE A 63 -12.39 -1.66 -1.12
CA PHE A 63 -12.06 -1.03 0.15
C PHE A 63 -12.09 -2.05 1.31
N ASN A 64 -13.18 -2.81 1.42
CA ASN A 64 -13.33 -3.81 2.49
C ASN A 64 -12.30 -4.94 2.39
N LYS A 65 -12.07 -5.47 1.18
CA LYS A 65 -11.04 -6.50 0.92
C LYS A 65 -9.62 -5.98 1.08
N GLY A 66 -9.44 -4.66 0.98
CA GLY A 66 -8.16 -3.96 1.01
C GLY A 66 -7.67 -3.54 2.39
N ALA A 67 -8.58 -3.29 3.35
CA ALA A 67 -8.26 -2.70 4.65
C ALA A 67 -7.17 -3.46 5.45
N ARG A 68 -7.10 -4.79 5.28
CA ARG A 68 -6.06 -5.63 5.89
C ARG A 68 -4.64 -5.28 5.48
N TRP A 69 -4.42 -4.77 4.26
CA TRP A 69 -3.08 -4.43 3.77
C TRP A 69 -2.56 -3.16 4.43
N ALA A 70 -3.42 -2.15 4.62
CA ALA A 70 -3.10 -0.99 5.43
C ALA A 70 -2.78 -1.38 6.89
N ARG A 71 -3.55 -2.30 7.47
CA ARG A 71 -3.28 -2.83 8.82
C ARG A 71 -1.90 -3.49 8.91
N LYS A 72 -1.54 -4.34 7.94
CA LYS A 72 -0.22 -4.99 7.90
C LYS A 72 0.94 -3.98 7.89
N LEU A 73 0.82 -2.87 7.14
CA LEU A 73 1.83 -1.80 7.18
C LEU A 73 1.91 -1.12 8.55
N HIS A 74 0.77 -0.85 9.19
CA HIS A 74 0.77 -0.30 10.54
C HIS A 74 1.43 -1.25 11.55
N ASP A 75 1.13 -2.54 11.47
CA ASP A 75 1.69 -3.56 12.37
C ASP A 75 3.19 -3.75 12.13
N ALA A 76 3.66 -3.67 10.88
CA ALA A 76 5.08 -3.67 10.53
C ALA A 76 5.81 -2.43 11.09
N LYS A 77 5.21 -1.24 10.94
CA LYS A 77 5.77 -0.02 11.50
C LYS A 77 5.85 -0.05 13.02
N ALA A 78 4.82 -0.57 13.68
CA ALA A 78 4.81 -0.74 15.13
C ALA A 78 5.91 -1.68 15.63
N ARG A 79 6.32 -2.65 14.81
CA ARG A 79 7.47 -3.54 15.06
C ARG A 79 8.83 -2.96 14.64
N GLY A 80 8.86 -1.75 14.06
CA GLY A 80 10.10 -1.13 13.57
C GLY A 80 10.67 -1.77 12.30
N VAL A 81 9.83 -2.47 11.52
CA VAL A 81 10.23 -3.11 10.26
C VAL A 81 10.44 -2.04 9.18
N ALA A 82 11.42 -2.24 8.30
CA ALA A 82 11.63 -1.35 7.15
C ALA A 82 10.47 -1.48 6.13
N PRO A 83 10.06 -0.38 5.46
CA PRO A 83 9.01 -0.40 4.45
C PRO A 83 9.07 -1.55 3.42
N THR A 84 10.22 -1.77 2.78
CA THR A 84 10.37 -2.82 1.74
C THR A 84 10.34 -4.22 2.35
N ALA A 85 10.89 -4.39 3.55
CA ALA A 85 10.79 -5.62 4.32
C ALA A 85 9.33 -5.94 4.68
N ALA A 86 8.49 -4.94 4.96
CA ALA A 86 7.06 -5.13 5.16
C ALA A 86 6.35 -5.64 3.88
N LEU A 87 6.75 -5.16 2.70
CA LEU A 87 6.26 -5.72 1.43
C LEU A 87 6.71 -7.18 1.25
N ALA A 88 7.96 -7.51 1.59
CA ALA A 88 8.46 -8.88 1.53
C ALA A 88 7.68 -9.83 2.44
N GLU A 89 7.38 -9.42 3.69
CA GLU A 89 6.51 -10.18 4.60
C GLU A 89 5.10 -10.36 4.01
N MET A 90 4.50 -9.33 3.40
CA MET A 90 3.20 -9.44 2.74
C MET A 90 3.20 -10.47 1.61
N ILE A 91 4.26 -10.55 0.80
CA ILE A 91 4.40 -11.55 -0.26
C ILE A 91 4.43 -12.95 0.35
N GLN A 92 5.25 -13.16 1.38
CA GLN A 92 5.42 -14.45 2.04
C GLN A 92 4.13 -14.96 2.72
N GLU A 93 3.37 -14.05 3.32
CA GLU A 93 2.11 -14.37 4.01
C GLU A 93 0.88 -14.36 3.09
N SER A 94 1.05 -14.02 1.81
CA SER A 94 -0.03 -13.97 0.85
C SER A 94 -0.55 -15.38 0.54
N ASP A 95 -1.86 -15.54 0.60
CA ASP A 95 -2.55 -16.79 0.31
C ASP A 95 -3.63 -16.51 -0.75
N PRO A 96 -3.48 -17.04 -1.99
CA PRO A 96 -4.44 -16.84 -3.08
C PRO A 96 -5.87 -17.30 -2.77
N THR A 97 -6.07 -18.16 -1.76
CA THR A 97 -7.41 -18.63 -1.35
C THR A 97 -8.19 -17.61 -0.50
N LYS A 98 -7.53 -16.55 -0.02
CA LYS A 98 -8.16 -15.48 0.78
C LYS A 98 -8.95 -14.52 -0.10
N SER A 99 -9.77 -13.69 0.55
CA SER A 99 -10.60 -12.67 -0.12
C SER A 99 -9.81 -11.65 -0.94
N SER A 100 -8.53 -11.46 -0.61
CA SER A 100 -7.56 -10.70 -1.39
C SER A 100 -6.16 -11.31 -1.25
N HIS A 101 -5.30 -11.11 -2.23
CA HIS A 101 -3.94 -11.66 -2.23
C HIS A 101 -2.99 -10.79 -3.05
N ILE A 102 -1.69 -10.86 -2.76
CA ILE A 102 -0.65 -10.32 -3.63
C ILE A 102 -0.62 -11.13 -4.91
N VAL A 103 -0.69 -10.47 -6.07
CA VAL A 103 -0.51 -11.10 -7.38
C VAL A 103 0.94 -11.60 -7.48
N PRO A 104 1.19 -12.90 -7.72
CA PRO A 104 2.54 -13.43 -7.81
C PRO A 104 3.39 -12.71 -8.87
N GLY A 105 4.64 -12.36 -8.52
CA GLY A 105 5.56 -11.69 -9.44
C GLY A 105 5.21 -10.22 -9.75
N SER A 106 4.25 -9.62 -9.03
CA SER A 106 3.83 -8.23 -9.26
C SER A 106 4.72 -7.16 -8.62
N LEU A 107 5.82 -7.53 -7.97
CA LEU A 107 6.77 -6.58 -7.41
C LEU A 107 7.47 -5.83 -8.54
N THR A 108 7.31 -4.52 -8.56
CA THR A 108 7.90 -3.64 -9.57
C THR A 108 8.16 -2.25 -8.99
N GLU A 109 8.97 -1.46 -9.68
CA GLU A 109 9.28 -0.08 -9.29
C GLU A 109 8.36 0.92 -9.99
N ALA A 110 8.06 2.03 -9.31
CA ALA A 110 7.48 3.23 -9.89
C ALA A 110 8.34 4.45 -9.52
N ALA A 111 8.31 5.50 -10.35
CA ALA A 111 9.12 6.69 -10.13
C ALA A 111 8.85 7.40 -8.78
N ASN A 112 7.63 7.29 -8.24
CA ASN A 112 7.23 7.74 -6.91
C ASN A 112 5.83 7.26 -6.51
N ALA A 113 5.43 7.55 -5.26
CA ALA A 113 4.12 7.19 -4.71
C ALA A 113 2.93 7.79 -5.49
N ASP A 114 3.10 8.95 -6.12
CA ASP A 114 2.02 9.58 -6.91
C ASP A 114 1.74 8.83 -8.22
N VAL A 115 2.74 8.16 -8.81
CA VAL A 115 2.52 7.25 -9.94
C VAL A 115 1.61 6.09 -9.52
N VAL A 116 1.87 5.46 -8.36
CA VAL A 116 1.04 4.35 -7.84
C VAL A 116 -0.39 4.82 -7.56
N ARG A 117 -0.57 6.03 -7.02
CA ARG A 117 -1.90 6.64 -6.85
C ARG A 117 -2.63 6.86 -8.17
N ARG A 118 -1.92 7.33 -9.20
CA ARG A 118 -2.53 7.50 -10.53
C ARG A 118 -2.96 6.16 -11.11
N LEU A 119 -2.14 5.12 -10.99
CA LEU A 119 -2.49 3.75 -11.42
C LEU A 119 -3.77 3.25 -10.74
N ALA A 120 -3.94 3.51 -9.45
CA ALA A 120 -5.16 3.15 -8.71
C ALA A 120 -6.42 3.92 -9.15
N ASN A 121 -6.26 5.07 -9.81
CA ASN A 121 -7.35 5.91 -10.29
C ASN A 121 -7.71 5.66 -11.76
N GLN A 122 -6.99 4.79 -12.48
CA GLN A 122 -7.29 4.44 -13.87
C GLN A 122 -8.45 3.44 -13.93
N GLU A 123 -9.42 3.74 -14.82
CA GLU A 123 -10.60 2.92 -15.12
C GLU A 123 -10.22 1.64 -15.89
#